data_AF-A0A357C4G1-F1
#
_entry.id   AF-A0A357C4G1-F1
#
_cell.length_a   1.000
_cell.length_b   1.000
_cell.length_c   1.000
_cell.angle_alpha   90.00
_cell.angle_beta   90.00
_cell.angle_gamma   90.00
#
_symmetry.space_group_name_H-M   'P 1'
#
loop_
_entity.id
_entity.type
_entity.pdbx_description
1 polymer ?
#
loop_
_entity_poly.entity_id
_entity_poly.type
_entity_poly.pdbx_seq_one_letter_code
_entity_poly.pdbx_strand_id
1 'polypeptide(L)'
;ALHPKPEDVLEIGMSSGSGTRVIANHLDVKKLTVVEINPGYSTLIKKYPDISTILNDPKISIHIDDGRRWLNRNPDKKFDLIAMNTTFHWRDGATNLLSEEFLRLFKSHLKKGGVIYYNTTFSGDVTFTAANVFKYIVPYSNFVAASDSPFVMSKEDIRQNLLKFRNAGKPVFDKNSLSLQHVLNKLVESDLSDKADLIRNKAGLLHITDDNMATEFKKNNRLFIPERTWTNIFRNKF
;
A
#
# COMPACT_ATOMS: atom_id res chain seq x y z
N ALA A 1 9.00 1.93 9.00
CA ALA A 1 9.83 0.73 9.20
C ALA A 1 10.66 0.48 7.94
N LEU A 2 10.09 -0.02 6.83
CA LEU A 2 10.80 -0.48 5.61
C LEU A 2 11.42 0.58 4.68
N HIS A 3 11.07 1.86 4.85
CA HIS A 3 11.74 2.97 4.17
C HIS A 3 12.55 3.75 5.23
N PRO A 4 13.84 4.06 5.00
CA PRO A 4 14.70 4.68 6.02
C PRO A 4 14.26 6.10 6.39
N LYS A 5 13.68 6.84 5.44
CA LYS A 5 13.26 8.24 5.64
C LYS A 5 12.12 8.67 4.71
N PRO A 6 10.85 8.30 4.99
CA PRO A 6 9.74 8.58 4.09
C PRO A 6 9.28 10.05 4.22
N GLU A 7 9.80 10.95 3.39
CA GLU A 7 9.52 12.39 3.50
C GLU A 7 8.28 12.84 2.71
N ASP A 8 8.11 12.34 1.48
CA ASP A 8 6.94 12.60 0.62
C ASP A 8 6.15 11.30 0.41
N VAL A 9 4.93 11.28 0.92
CA VAL A 9 4.09 10.08 1.00
C VAL A 9 2.80 10.30 0.23
N LEU A 10 2.39 9.28 -0.53
CA LEU A 10 1.06 9.16 -1.10
C LEU A 10 0.26 8.11 -0.34
N GLU A 11 -0.95 8.45 0.08
CA GLU A 11 -1.96 7.52 0.59
C GLU A 11 -3.12 7.44 -0.39
N ILE A 12 -3.48 6.23 -0.83
CA ILE A 12 -4.69 5.98 -1.61
C ILE A 12 -5.69 5.21 -0.74
N GLY A 13 -6.85 5.82 -0.54
CA GLY A 13 -7.89 5.38 0.40
C GLY A 13 -7.66 5.95 1.81
N MET A 14 -8.43 6.98 2.15
CA MET A 14 -8.41 7.63 3.47
C MET A 14 -9.36 6.95 4.46
N SER A 15 -10.55 6.55 3.98
CA SER A 15 -11.63 6.00 4.81
C SER A 15 -11.88 6.89 6.04
N SER A 16 -11.90 6.32 7.25
CA SER A 16 -12.09 7.05 8.51
C SER A 16 -10.91 7.94 8.92
N GLY A 17 -9.78 7.93 8.20
CA GLY A 17 -8.63 8.80 8.44
C GLY A 17 -7.65 8.32 9.52
N SER A 18 -7.85 7.13 10.10
CA SER A 18 -6.94 6.59 11.12
C SER A 18 -5.55 6.28 10.56
N GLY A 19 -5.48 5.68 9.37
CA GLY A 19 -4.22 5.43 8.65
C GLY A 19 -3.48 6.74 8.34
N THR A 20 -4.19 7.69 7.73
CA THR A 20 -3.71 9.05 7.47
C THR A 20 -3.11 9.70 8.71
N ARG A 21 -3.80 9.64 9.85
CA ARG A 21 -3.30 10.18 11.12
C ARG A 21 -2.00 9.51 11.55
N VAL A 22 -1.90 8.18 11.46
CA VAL A 22 -0.68 7.45 11.83
C VAL A 22 0.49 7.84 10.93
N ILE A 23 0.28 7.88 9.62
CA ILE A 23 1.31 8.24 8.63
C ILE A 23 1.78 9.66 8.86
N ALA A 24 0.85 10.63 8.97
CA ALA A 24 1.18 12.03 9.18
C ALA A 24 1.97 12.28 10.47
N ASN A 25 1.82 11.45 11.49
CA ASN A 25 2.51 11.59 12.77
C ASN A 25 3.89 10.88 12.84
N HIS A 26 4.41 10.37 11.73
CA HIS A 26 5.82 9.96 11.65
C HIS A 26 6.72 11.18 11.46
N LEU A 27 7.77 11.35 12.28
CA LEU A 27 8.59 12.58 12.29
C LEU A 27 9.27 12.93 10.96
N ASP A 28 9.62 11.93 10.14
CA ASP A 28 10.24 12.20 8.84
C ASP A 28 9.24 12.64 7.75
N VAL A 29 7.93 12.43 7.94
CA VAL A 29 6.91 12.78 6.95
C VAL A 29 6.74 14.29 6.91
N LYS A 30 7.10 14.89 5.77
CA LYS A 30 6.98 16.33 5.49
C LYS A 30 5.75 16.64 4.68
N LYS A 31 5.36 15.73 3.79
CA LYS A 31 4.20 15.89 2.92
C LYS A 31 3.44 14.56 2.81
N LEU A 32 2.13 14.63 2.95
CA LEU A 32 1.21 13.52 2.78
C LEU A 32 0.13 13.92 1.78
N THR A 33 0.19 13.37 0.58
CA THR A 33 -0.88 13.48 -0.41
C THR A 33 -1.86 12.34 -0.17
N VAL A 34 -3.14 12.65 -0.01
CA VAL A 34 -4.20 11.64 0.23
C VAL A 34 -5.18 11.69 -0.92
N VAL A 35 -5.47 10.55 -1.54
CA VAL A 35 -6.49 10.43 -2.59
C VAL A 35 -7.61 9.54 -2.08
N GLU A 36 -8.81 10.12 -1.96
CA GLU A 36 -10.01 9.45 -1.47
C GLU A 36 -11.14 9.57 -2.50
N ILE A 37 -11.73 8.45 -2.87
CA ILE A 37 -12.77 8.42 -3.91
C ILE A 37 -14.12 8.96 -3.40
N ASN A 38 -14.42 8.75 -2.10
CA ASN A 38 -15.71 9.11 -1.52
C ASN A 38 -15.63 10.40 -0.69
N PRO A 39 -16.19 11.54 -1.17
CA PRO A 39 -16.20 12.81 -0.45
C PRO A 39 -16.96 12.76 0.89
N GLY A 40 -17.83 11.76 1.07
CA GLY A 40 -18.58 11.56 2.31
C GLY A 40 -17.68 11.36 3.53
N TYR A 41 -16.49 10.79 3.37
CA TYR A 41 -15.56 10.57 4.49
C TYR A 41 -15.05 11.88 5.09
N SER A 42 -14.75 12.90 4.28
CA SER A 42 -14.35 14.22 4.79
C SER A 42 -15.44 14.86 5.64
N THR A 43 -16.72 14.62 5.30
CA THR A 43 -17.86 15.09 6.10
C THR A 43 -18.01 14.29 7.39
N LEU A 44 -17.80 12.97 7.33
CA LEU A 44 -17.85 12.09 8.49
C LEU A 44 -16.75 12.42 9.50
N ILE A 45 -15.50 12.57 9.05
CA ILE A 45 -14.33 12.83 9.89
C ILE A 45 -14.49 14.11 10.73
N LYS A 46 -15.18 15.15 10.22
CA LYS A 46 -15.49 16.36 10.98
C LYS A 46 -16.26 16.09 12.28
N LYS A 47 -17.01 14.98 12.35
CA LYS A 47 -17.80 14.58 13.54
C LYS A 47 -16.98 13.85 14.60
N TYR A 48 -15.72 13.50 14.33
CA TYR A 48 -14.86 12.75 15.23
C TYR A 48 -13.63 13.60 15.60
N PRO A 49 -13.66 14.30 16.75
CA PRO A 49 -12.58 15.22 17.15
C PRO A 49 -11.19 14.59 17.12
N ASP A 50 -11.09 13.32 17.54
CA ASP A 50 -9.84 12.56 17.56
C ASP A 50 -9.18 12.45 16.18
N ILE A 51 -9.96 12.39 15.09
CA ILE A 51 -9.41 12.26 13.73
C ILE A 51 -9.50 13.55 12.94
N SER A 52 -10.45 14.43 13.27
CA SER A 52 -10.72 15.68 12.52
C SER A 52 -9.50 16.58 12.28
N THR A 53 -8.48 16.47 13.12
CA THR A 53 -7.20 17.19 12.98
C THR A 53 -6.50 16.94 11.65
N ILE A 54 -6.68 15.79 11.01
CA ILE A 54 -6.07 15.50 9.69
C ILE A 54 -6.59 16.43 8.58
N LEU A 55 -7.79 17.01 8.74
CA LEU A 55 -8.38 17.90 7.75
C LEU A 55 -7.70 19.27 7.72
N ASN A 56 -6.98 19.63 8.79
CA ASN A 56 -6.34 20.93 8.97
C ASN A 56 -4.82 20.82 9.17
N ASP A 57 -4.24 19.61 9.08
CA ASP A 57 -2.78 19.43 9.21
C ASP A 57 -2.10 19.98 7.94
N PRO A 58 -1.17 20.94 8.05
CA PRO A 58 -0.53 21.57 6.89
C PRO A 58 0.32 20.61 6.05
N LYS A 59 0.68 19.44 6.57
CA LYS A 59 1.39 18.41 5.79
C LYS A 59 0.47 17.65 4.85
N ILE A 60 -0.84 17.68 5.09
CA ILE A 60 -1.82 16.80 4.45
C ILE A 60 -2.54 17.55 3.33
N SER A 61 -2.52 16.99 2.12
CA SER A 61 -3.28 17.47 0.96
C SER A 61 -4.26 16.39 0.53
N ILE A 62 -5.56 16.61 0.79
CA ILE A 62 -6.62 15.65 0.45
C ILE A 62 -7.22 15.99 -0.91
N HIS A 63 -7.23 15.00 -1.81
CA HIS A 63 -7.82 15.07 -3.13
C HIS A 63 -8.99 14.09 -3.21
N ILE A 64 -10.17 14.60 -3.60
CA ILE A 64 -11.31 13.74 -3.91
C ILE A 64 -11.22 13.30 -5.37
N ASP A 65 -10.69 12.11 -5.60
CA ASP A 65 -10.54 11.51 -6.92
C ASP A 65 -10.40 9.97 -6.82
N ASP A 66 -10.51 9.28 -7.96
CA ASP A 66 -10.09 7.89 -8.09
C ASP A 66 -8.54 7.82 -8.10
N GLY A 67 -7.96 6.89 -7.34
CA GLY A 67 -6.51 6.78 -7.17
C GLY A 67 -5.76 6.53 -8.48
N ARG A 68 -6.30 5.65 -9.34
CA ARG A 68 -5.71 5.34 -10.65
C ARG A 68 -5.80 6.53 -11.60
N ARG A 69 -6.96 7.19 -11.67
CA ARG A 69 -7.16 8.41 -12.46
C ARG A 69 -6.27 9.56 -11.99
N TRP A 70 -6.13 9.75 -10.67
CA TRP A 70 -5.28 10.79 -10.11
C TRP A 70 -3.82 10.59 -10.50
N LEU A 71 -3.29 9.37 -10.38
CA LEU A 71 -1.92 9.05 -10.80
C LEU A 71 -1.71 9.32 -12.29
N ASN A 72 -2.61 8.88 -13.16
CA ASN A 72 -2.52 9.15 -14.60
C ASN A 72 -2.54 10.64 -14.94
N ARG A 73 -3.25 11.46 -14.16
CA ARG A 73 -3.27 12.93 -14.31
C ARG A 73 -2.04 13.63 -13.72
N ASN A 74 -1.21 12.92 -12.96
CA ASN A 74 -0.07 13.47 -12.23
C ASN A 74 1.23 12.70 -12.51
N PRO A 75 1.61 12.45 -13.78
CA PRO A 75 2.71 11.54 -14.13
C PRO A 75 4.08 11.94 -13.56
N ASP A 76 4.28 13.23 -13.30
CA ASP A 76 5.55 13.78 -12.79
C ASP A 76 5.69 13.66 -11.27
N LYS A 77 4.62 13.31 -10.53
CA LYS A 77 4.71 13.15 -9.07
C LYS A 77 5.49 11.89 -8.71
N LYS A 78 6.41 12.01 -7.76
CA LYS A 78 7.21 10.89 -7.24
C LYS A 78 7.19 10.90 -5.72
N PHE A 79 7.10 9.72 -5.12
CA PHE A 79 6.97 9.55 -3.67
C PHE A 79 8.05 8.61 -3.12
N ASP A 80 8.40 8.83 -1.85
CA ASP A 80 9.26 7.91 -1.08
C ASP A 80 8.47 6.67 -0.63
N LEU A 81 7.19 6.87 -0.33
CA LEU A 81 6.27 5.82 0.08
C LEU A 81 4.90 6.02 -0.59
N ILE A 82 4.37 4.96 -1.20
CA ILE A 82 2.96 4.90 -1.60
C ILE A 82 2.28 3.86 -0.71
N ALA A 83 1.39 4.31 0.16
CA ALA A 83 0.54 3.46 0.98
C ALA A 83 -0.84 3.33 0.34
N MET A 84 -1.36 2.12 0.20
CA MET A 84 -2.74 1.93 -0.26
C MET A 84 -3.47 0.91 0.60
N ASN A 85 -4.59 1.34 1.17
CA ASN A 85 -5.52 0.42 1.82
C ASN A 85 -6.79 0.36 0.98
N THR A 86 -7.17 -0.85 0.57
CA THR A 86 -8.33 -1.08 -0.30
C THR A 86 -9.32 -2.04 0.36
N THR A 87 -10.47 -2.22 -0.29
CA THR A 87 -11.47 -3.22 0.08
C THR A 87 -10.95 -4.65 -0.16
N PHE A 88 -11.77 -5.66 0.13
CA PHE A 88 -11.41 -7.06 -0.12
C PHE A 88 -11.16 -7.33 -1.61
N HIS A 89 -10.11 -8.09 -1.92
CA HIS A 89 -9.66 -8.35 -3.30
C HIS A 89 -10.71 -9.01 -4.20
N TRP A 90 -11.69 -9.70 -3.63
CA TRP A 90 -12.78 -10.35 -4.36
C TRP A 90 -14.02 -9.45 -4.58
N ARG A 91 -13.95 -8.17 -4.21
CA ARG A 91 -15.00 -7.20 -4.48
C ARG A 91 -14.87 -6.65 -5.90
N ASP A 92 -16.02 -6.33 -6.48
CA ASP A 92 -16.14 -5.71 -7.80
C ASP A 92 -15.18 -4.51 -7.97
N GLY A 93 -14.47 -4.50 -9.09
CA GLY A 93 -13.53 -3.45 -9.45
C GLY A 93 -12.18 -3.48 -8.73
N ALA A 94 -11.94 -4.40 -7.78
CA ALA A 94 -10.69 -4.49 -7.04
C ALA A 94 -9.48 -4.79 -7.95
N THR A 95 -9.69 -5.49 -9.06
CA THR A 95 -8.65 -5.78 -10.06
C THR A 95 -7.96 -4.51 -10.56
N ASN A 96 -8.72 -3.41 -10.76
CA ASN A 96 -8.17 -2.12 -11.20
C ASN A 96 -7.14 -1.51 -10.23
N LEU A 97 -7.11 -1.98 -8.98
CA LEU A 97 -6.20 -1.54 -7.93
C LEU A 97 -5.14 -2.60 -7.57
N LEU A 98 -5.20 -3.79 -8.15
CA LEU A 98 -4.36 -4.94 -7.74
C LEU A 98 -3.66 -5.61 -8.92
N SER A 99 -3.91 -5.16 -10.14
CA SER A 99 -3.31 -5.67 -11.37
C SER A 99 -1.86 -5.27 -11.56
N GLU A 100 -1.17 -6.00 -12.42
CA GLU A 100 0.16 -5.65 -12.91
C GLU A 100 0.22 -4.21 -13.44
N GLU A 101 -0.75 -3.80 -14.24
CA GLU A 101 -0.80 -2.46 -14.86
C GLU A 101 -0.86 -1.37 -13.79
N PHE A 102 -1.66 -1.56 -12.75
CA PHE A 102 -1.73 -0.63 -11.65
C PHE A 102 -0.45 -0.62 -10.80
N LEU A 103 0.14 -1.78 -10.54
CA LEU A 103 1.41 -1.86 -9.81
C LEU A 103 2.56 -1.23 -10.60
N ARG A 104 2.56 -1.31 -11.94
CA ARG A 104 3.48 -0.58 -12.81
C ARG A 104 3.25 0.93 -12.77
N LEU A 105 2.00 1.36 -12.67
CA LEU A 105 1.66 2.77 -12.46
C LEU A 105 2.17 3.28 -11.11
N PHE A 106 2.04 2.49 -10.03
CA PHE A 106 2.69 2.81 -8.75
C PHE A 106 4.20 2.90 -8.88
N LYS A 107 4.81 1.90 -9.53
CA LYS A 107 6.26 1.82 -9.74
C LYS A 107 6.80 3.06 -10.45
N SER A 108 6.08 3.58 -11.45
CA SER A 108 6.49 4.80 -12.15
C SER A 108 6.42 6.05 -11.26
N HIS A 109 5.66 6.04 -10.17
CA HIS A 109 5.52 7.13 -9.21
C HIS A 109 6.43 6.98 -7.98
N LEU A 110 7.35 6.02 -7.96
CA LEU A 110 8.34 5.89 -6.89
C LEU A 110 9.61 6.68 -7.20
N LYS A 111 10.15 7.34 -6.18
CA LYS A 111 11.55 7.81 -6.19
C LYS A 111 12.50 6.60 -6.14
N LYS A 112 13.79 6.82 -6.42
CA LYS A 112 14.81 5.79 -6.20
C LYS A 112 14.82 5.36 -4.73
N GLY A 113 14.74 4.06 -4.46
CA GLY A 113 14.60 3.53 -3.11
C GLY A 113 13.18 3.58 -2.54
N GLY A 114 12.23 4.12 -3.30
CA GLY A 114 10.84 4.24 -2.88
C GLY A 114 10.17 2.88 -2.70
N VAL A 115 9.16 2.85 -1.85
CA VAL A 115 8.46 1.64 -1.43
C VAL A 115 6.97 1.80 -1.69
N ILE A 116 6.32 0.80 -2.25
CA ILE A 116 4.87 0.65 -2.08
C ILE A 116 4.57 -0.21 -0.87
N TYR A 117 3.52 0.11 -0.14
CA TYR A 117 2.97 -0.72 0.93
C TYR A 117 1.46 -0.79 0.78
N TYR A 118 0.95 -1.90 0.25
CA TYR A 118 -0.45 -1.99 -0.14
C TYR A 118 -1.13 -3.26 0.37
N ASN A 119 -2.42 -3.15 0.65
CA ASN A 119 -3.23 -4.23 1.20
C ASN A 119 -3.60 -5.24 0.10
N THR A 120 -3.10 -6.48 0.22
CA THR A 120 -3.45 -7.58 -0.70
C THR A 120 -4.66 -8.37 -0.21
N THR A 121 -5.17 -8.08 1.00
CA THR A 121 -6.23 -8.82 1.70
C THR A 121 -6.01 -10.34 1.69
N PHE A 122 -4.76 -10.72 1.96
CA PHE A 122 -4.26 -12.10 2.00
C PHE A 122 -4.32 -12.86 0.65
N SER A 123 -4.50 -12.17 -0.47
CA SER A 123 -4.50 -12.82 -1.78
C SER A 123 -3.09 -13.26 -2.18
N GLY A 124 -2.93 -14.56 -2.40
CA GLY A 124 -1.71 -15.14 -2.97
C GLY A 124 -1.46 -14.67 -4.41
N ASP A 125 -2.53 -14.52 -5.22
CA ASP A 125 -2.44 -14.09 -6.63
C ASP A 125 -1.96 -12.64 -6.75
N VAL A 126 -2.48 -11.75 -5.89
CA VAL A 126 -2.04 -10.35 -5.81
C VAL A 126 -0.60 -10.25 -5.33
N THR A 127 -0.24 -11.02 -4.30
CA THR A 127 1.13 -11.07 -3.79
C THR A 127 2.12 -11.59 -4.85
N PHE A 128 1.71 -12.61 -5.62
CA PHE A 128 2.45 -13.14 -6.76
C PHE A 128 2.61 -12.11 -7.87
N THR A 129 1.55 -11.37 -8.19
CA THR A 129 1.58 -10.27 -9.16
C THR A 129 2.61 -9.21 -8.74
N ALA A 130 2.62 -8.76 -7.48
CA ALA A 130 3.66 -7.86 -6.99
C ALA A 130 5.08 -8.44 -7.10
N ALA A 131 5.27 -9.73 -6.82
CA ALA A 131 6.57 -10.39 -6.98
C ALA A 131 7.06 -10.44 -8.44
N ASN A 132 6.15 -10.34 -9.42
CA ASN A 132 6.50 -10.29 -10.84
C ASN A 132 6.71 -8.86 -11.36
N VAL A 133 6.15 -7.85 -10.68
CA VAL A 133 6.32 -6.42 -11.05
C VAL A 133 7.54 -5.78 -10.37
N PHE A 134 7.84 -6.16 -9.14
CA PHE A 134 8.94 -5.60 -8.34
C PHE A 134 10.07 -6.60 -8.11
N LYS A 135 11.29 -6.09 -7.98
CA LYS A 135 12.46 -6.94 -7.74
C LYS A 135 12.43 -7.58 -6.35
N TYR A 136 12.04 -6.82 -5.34
CA TYR A 136 12.01 -7.22 -3.93
C TYR A 136 10.61 -7.02 -3.34
N ILE A 137 10.13 -7.99 -2.57
CA ILE A 137 8.87 -7.87 -1.83
C ILE A 137 8.98 -8.46 -0.42
N VAL A 138 8.32 -7.79 0.53
CA VAL A 138 8.21 -8.23 1.92
C VAL A 138 6.72 -8.30 2.28
N PRO A 139 6.13 -9.50 2.26
CA PRO A 139 4.78 -9.72 2.79
C PRO A 139 4.77 -9.51 4.31
N TYR A 140 3.78 -8.77 4.81
CA TYR A 140 3.56 -8.59 6.23
C TYR A 140 2.07 -8.52 6.52
N SER A 141 1.55 -9.52 7.24
CA SER A 141 0.10 -9.71 7.45
C SER A 141 -0.64 -9.75 6.10
N ASN A 142 -1.69 -8.95 5.95
CA ASN A 142 -2.47 -8.76 4.72
C ASN A 142 -1.88 -7.75 3.75
N PHE A 143 -0.67 -7.24 3.99
CA PHE A 143 -0.03 -6.25 3.14
C PHE A 143 1.23 -6.81 2.49
N VAL A 144 1.67 -6.14 1.43
CA VAL A 144 2.97 -6.34 0.81
C VAL A 144 3.68 -5.01 0.72
N ALA A 145 4.92 -4.97 1.21
CA ALA A 145 5.87 -3.93 0.82
C ALA A 145 6.63 -4.38 -0.44
N ALA A 146 6.79 -3.50 -1.44
CA ALA A 146 7.50 -3.83 -2.67
C ALA A 146 8.37 -2.67 -3.16
N SER A 147 9.53 -2.99 -3.72
CA SER A 147 10.47 -2.02 -4.29
C SER A 147 11.40 -2.69 -5.30
N ASP A 148 12.00 -1.87 -6.17
CA ASP A 148 13.13 -2.29 -7.01
C ASP A 148 14.49 -2.14 -6.32
N SER A 149 14.50 -1.51 -5.14
CA SER A 149 15.68 -1.42 -4.27
C SER A 149 15.56 -2.43 -3.14
N PRO A 150 16.67 -3.06 -2.71
CA PRO A 150 16.64 -4.02 -1.62
C PRO A 150 16.29 -3.34 -0.29
N PHE A 151 15.54 -4.03 0.56
CA PHE A 151 15.22 -3.60 1.92
C PHE A 151 16.42 -3.87 2.85
N VAL A 152 17.41 -2.96 2.84
CA VAL A 152 18.61 -3.07 3.68
C VAL A 152 18.40 -2.25 4.95
N MET A 153 17.98 -2.91 6.02
CA MET A 153 17.84 -2.29 7.34
C MET A 153 18.16 -3.29 8.43
N SER A 154 18.98 -2.86 9.39
CA SER A 154 19.21 -3.62 10.61
C SER A 154 17.98 -3.58 11.52
N LYS A 155 17.94 -4.48 12.50
CA LYS A 155 16.95 -4.43 13.58
C LYS A 155 16.99 -3.10 14.35
N GLU A 156 18.16 -2.49 14.45
CA GLU A 156 18.31 -1.19 15.10
C GLU A 156 17.75 -0.05 14.23
N ASP A 157 17.98 -0.07 12.91
CA ASP A 157 17.35 0.90 11.99
C ASP A 157 15.82 0.82 12.05
N ILE A 158 15.28 -0.41 12.10
CA ILE A 158 13.85 -0.65 12.28
C ILE A 158 13.36 -0.05 13.60
N ARG A 159 14.07 -0.31 14.71
CA ARG A 159 13.74 0.23 16.03
C ARG A 159 13.73 1.75 16.01
N GLN A 160 14.77 2.39 15.48
CA GLN A 160 14.86 3.84 15.41
C GLN A 160 13.74 4.44 14.55
N ASN A 161 13.37 3.80 13.44
CA ASN A 161 12.24 4.23 12.63
C ASN A 161 10.89 4.09 13.36
N LEU A 162 10.68 3.01 14.11
CA LEU A 162 9.46 2.85 14.92
C LEU A 162 9.37 3.91 16.04
N LEU A 163 10.50 4.26 16.65
CA LEU A 163 10.57 5.29 17.69
C LEU A 163 10.29 6.72 17.19
N LYS A 164 10.19 6.94 15.87
CA LYS A 164 9.83 8.24 15.26
C LYS A 164 8.33 8.48 15.16
N PHE A 165 7.47 7.50 15.47
CA PHE A 165 6.03 7.73 15.50
C PHE A 165 5.63 8.57 16.72
N ARG A 166 4.73 9.53 16.51
CA ARG A 166 4.16 10.38 17.54
C ARG A 166 2.64 10.21 17.62
N ASN A 167 2.07 10.58 18.76
CA ASN A 167 0.63 10.77 18.91
C ASN A 167 0.43 12.03 19.76
N ALA A 168 -0.22 13.05 19.19
CA ALA A 168 -0.37 14.36 19.81
C ALA A 168 0.98 14.92 20.35
N GLY A 169 2.04 14.81 19.52
CA GLY A 169 3.39 15.28 19.85
C GLY A 169 4.21 14.37 20.79
N LYS A 170 3.61 13.36 21.44
CA LYS A 170 4.31 12.44 22.35
C LYS A 170 4.79 11.18 21.62
N PRO A 171 5.91 10.55 22.02
CA PRO A 171 6.34 9.26 21.47
C PRO A 171 5.25 8.19 21.61
N VAL A 172 4.97 7.45 20.52
CA VAL A 172 4.03 6.32 20.56
C VAL A 172 4.55 5.20 21.45
N PHE A 173 5.84 4.87 21.36
CA PHE A 173 6.48 3.85 22.19
C PHE A 173 7.17 4.52 23.38
N ASP A 174 6.41 4.77 24.44
CA ASP A 174 6.93 5.30 25.70
C ASP A 174 7.89 4.30 26.36
N LYS A 175 9.09 4.77 26.73
CA LYS A 175 10.13 3.98 27.41
C LYS A 175 9.70 3.49 28.79
N ASN A 176 8.79 4.22 29.45
CA ASN A 176 8.30 3.89 30.79
C ASN A 176 7.13 2.90 30.77
N SER A 177 6.57 2.59 29.59
CA SER A 177 5.44 1.67 29.45
C SER A 177 5.92 0.29 29.02
N LEU A 178 5.90 -0.68 29.94
CA LEU A 178 6.31 -2.06 29.67
C LEU A 178 5.52 -2.69 28.52
N SER A 179 4.21 -2.43 28.43
CA SER A 179 3.36 -2.97 27.36
C SER A 179 3.74 -2.41 26.00
N LEU A 180 4.03 -1.11 25.89
CA LEU A 180 4.46 -0.48 24.64
C LEU A 180 5.87 -0.93 24.24
N GLN A 181 6.78 -1.12 25.19
CA GLN A 181 8.10 -1.69 24.92
C GLN A 181 8.01 -3.14 24.44
N HIS A 182 7.09 -3.94 24.98
CA HIS A 182 6.84 -5.29 24.50
C HIS A 182 6.35 -5.29 23.04
N VAL A 183 5.41 -4.41 22.68
CA VAL A 183 4.94 -4.25 21.30
C VAL A 183 6.06 -3.80 20.37
N LEU A 184 6.87 -2.80 20.79
CA LEU A 184 8.02 -2.34 20.02
C LEU A 184 8.97 -3.50 19.70
N ASN A 185 9.34 -4.29 20.69
CA ASN A 185 10.23 -5.43 20.49
C ASN A 185 9.63 -6.46 19.53
N LYS A 186 8.33 -6.77 19.65
CA LYS A 186 7.64 -7.67 18.71
C LYS A 186 7.69 -7.14 17.27
N LEU A 187 7.51 -5.83 17.08
CA LEU A 187 7.58 -5.20 15.76
C LEU A 187 9.00 -5.22 15.19
N VAL A 188 10.00 -4.95 16.02
CA VAL A 188 11.42 -5.04 15.64
C VAL A 188 11.77 -6.46 15.23
N GLU A 189 11.31 -7.47 15.98
CA GLU A 189 11.62 -8.88 15.71
C GLU A 189 10.81 -9.51 14.56
N SER A 190 9.86 -8.77 13.96
CA SER A 190 9.09 -9.27 12.82
C SER A 190 9.98 -9.72 11.66
N ASP A 191 9.60 -10.80 10.98
CA ASP A 191 10.23 -11.23 9.72
C ASP A 191 9.88 -10.23 8.63
N LEU A 192 10.88 -9.45 8.22
CA LEU A 192 10.80 -8.48 7.15
C LEU A 192 11.78 -8.82 6.01
N SER A 193 12.11 -10.10 5.86
CA SER A 193 12.99 -10.57 4.78
C SER A 193 12.28 -10.56 3.43
N ASP A 194 13.06 -10.34 2.38
CA ASP A 194 12.59 -10.44 1.01
C ASP A 194 12.13 -11.88 0.70
N LYS A 195 10.95 -11.99 0.06
CA LYS A 195 10.32 -13.26 -0.33
C LYS A 195 10.03 -13.33 -1.83
N ALA A 196 10.53 -12.39 -2.64
CA ALA A 196 10.17 -12.30 -4.06
C ALA A 196 10.41 -13.62 -4.81
N ASP A 197 11.61 -14.20 -4.73
CA ASP A 197 11.93 -15.44 -5.45
C ASP A 197 11.15 -16.64 -4.93
N LEU A 198 10.95 -16.74 -3.62
CA LEU A 198 10.11 -17.79 -3.04
C LEU A 198 8.69 -17.74 -3.61
N ILE A 199 8.13 -16.54 -3.76
CA ILE A 199 6.76 -16.34 -4.24
C ILE A 199 6.66 -16.55 -5.75
N ARG A 200 7.64 -16.08 -6.54
CA ARG A 200 7.70 -16.29 -8.00
C ARG A 200 7.70 -17.77 -8.37
N ASN A 201 8.27 -18.63 -7.54
CA ASN A 201 8.35 -20.08 -7.78
C ASN A 201 7.14 -20.87 -7.25
N LYS A 202 6.11 -20.22 -6.68
CA LYS A 202 4.89 -20.92 -6.23
C LYS A 202 4.00 -21.29 -7.41
N ALA A 203 3.58 -22.55 -7.47
CA ALA A 203 2.60 -23.03 -8.42
C ALA A 203 1.16 -22.66 -8.01
N GLY A 204 0.23 -22.64 -8.99
CA GLY A 204 -1.21 -22.48 -8.75
C GLY A 204 -1.67 -21.04 -8.48
N LEU A 205 -0.77 -20.06 -8.60
CA LEU A 205 -1.07 -18.64 -8.53
C LEU A 205 -1.30 -18.07 -9.92
N LEU A 206 -2.27 -17.16 -10.02
CA LEU A 206 -2.60 -16.44 -11.25
C LEU A 206 -1.98 -15.05 -11.20
N HIS A 207 -1.40 -14.64 -12.32
CA HIS A 207 -0.98 -13.25 -12.51
C HIS A 207 -2.22 -12.40 -12.77
N ILE A 208 -2.45 -11.38 -11.94
CA ILE A 208 -3.58 -10.46 -12.08
C ILE A 208 -3.25 -9.38 -13.10
N THR A 209 -4.10 -9.23 -14.11
CA THR A 209 -4.04 -8.15 -15.11
C THR A 209 -5.40 -7.46 -15.18
N ASP A 210 -5.44 -6.26 -15.75
CA ASP A 210 -6.68 -5.51 -15.97
C ASP A 210 -7.73 -6.33 -16.75
N ASP A 211 -7.30 -7.28 -17.58
CA ASP A 211 -8.16 -8.02 -18.50
C ASP A 211 -8.74 -9.33 -17.95
N ASN A 212 -8.30 -9.78 -16.77
CA ASN A 212 -8.70 -11.11 -16.29
C ASN A 212 -9.63 -11.09 -15.08
N MET A 213 -9.64 -10.02 -14.29
CA MET A 213 -10.47 -9.92 -13.08
C MET A 213 -10.37 -11.14 -12.15
N ALA A 214 -9.20 -11.80 -12.13
CA ALA A 214 -9.06 -13.08 -11.47
C ALA A 214 -9.26 -12.99 -9.94
N THR A 215 -8.97 -11.83 -9.32
CA THR A 215 -9.21 -11.65 -7.89
C THR A 215 -10.70 -11.76 -7.52
N GLU A 216 -11.59 -11.38 -8.43
CA GLU A 216 -13.05 -11.32 -8.25
C GLU A 216 -13.72 -12.66 -8.59
N PHE A 217 -13.29 -13.29 -9.69
CA PHE A 217 -14.05 -14.40 -10.28
C PHE A 217 -13.34 -15.75 -10.29
N LYS A 218 -12.05 -15.87 -9.89
CA LYS A 218 -11.27 -17.13 -9.96
C LYS A 218 -11.97 -18.35 -9.37
N LYS A 219 -12.76 -18.18 -8.30
CA LYS A 219 -13.46 -19.29 -7.63
C LYS A 219 -14.72 -19.76 -8.36
N ASN A 220 -15.15 -19.07 -9.41
CA ASN A 220 -16.34 -19.40 -10.18
C ASN A 220 -15.97 -19.74 -11.62
N ASN A 221 -15.68 -21.02 -11.87
CA ASN A 221 -15.27 -21.55 -13.18
C ASN A 221 -16.31 -21.36 -14.30
N ARG A 222 -17.56 -20.96 -13.97
CA ARG A 222 -18.55 -20.57 -14.99
C ARG A 222 -18.37 -19.14 -15.48
N LEU A 223 -17.83 -18.25 -14.63
CA LEU A 223 -17.65 -16.83 -14.91
C LEU A 223 -16.19 -16.49 -15.27
N PHE A 224 -15.24 -17.32 -14.87
CA PHE A 224 -13.82 -17.08 -15.11
C PHE A 224 -13.18 -18.24 -15.89
N ILE A 225 -12.73 -17.92 -17.11
CA ILE A 225 -11.96 -18.82 -17.97
C ILE A 225 -10.65 -18.08 -18.28
N PRO A 226 -9.52 -18.44 -17.64
CA PRO A 226 -8.25 -17.70 -17.74
C PRO A 226 -7.78 -17.46 -19.17
N GLU A 227 -8.09 -18.37 -20.09
CA GLU A 227 -7.65 -18.32 -21.48
C GLU A 227 -8.48 -17.34 -22.33
N ARG A 228 -9.68 -16.95 -21.87
CA ARG A 228 -10.63 -16.09 -22.60
C ARG A 228 -10.61 -14.64 -22.09
N THR A 229 -9.43 -14.05 -21.98
CA THR A 229 -9.31 -12.61 -21.70
C THR A 229 -9.73 -11.77 -22.90
N TRP A 230 -10.16 -10.52 -22.68
CA TRP A 230 -10.49 -9.60 -23.78
C TRP A 230 -9.31 -9.42 -24.74
N THR A 231 -8.11 -9.24 -24.20
CA THR A 231 -6.87 -9.21 -24.99
C THR A 231 -6.74 -10.45 -25.86
N ASN A 232 -6.89 -11.68 -25.34
CA ASN A 232 -6.78 -12.89 -26.16
C ASN A 232 -7.90 -13.02 -27.21
N ILE A 233 -9.13 -12.59 -26.87
CA ILE A 233 -10.28 -12.62 -27.80
C ILE A 233 -10.05 -11.67 -28.99
N PHE A 234 -9.42 -10.52 -28.76
CA PHE A 234 -9.23 -9.49 -29.78
C PHE A 234 -7.84 -9.51 -30.43
N ARG A 235 -6.84 -10.22 -29.87
CA ARG A 235 -5.46 -10.29 -30.38
C ARG A 235 -5.34 -10.82 -31.81
N ASN A 236 -6.33 -11.59 -32.27
CA ASN A 236 -6.38 -12.16 -33.62
C ASN A 236 -7.44 -11.51 -34.52
N LYS A 237 -8.05 -10.40 -34.08
CA LYS A 237 -9.11 -9.70 -34.83
C LYS A 237 -8.68 -8.34 -35.38
N PHE A 238 -7.46 -7.90 -35.09
CA PHE A 238 -6.86 -6.66 -35.60
C PHE A 238 -5.39 -6.88 -35.95
#